data_AF-A0A935ZH99-F1
#
_entry.id   AF-A0A935ZH99-F1
#
_cell.length_a   1.000
_cell.length_b   1.000
_cell.length_c   1.000
_cell.angle_alpha   90.00
_cell.angle_beta   90.00
_cell.angle_gamma   90.00
#
_symmetry.space_group_name_H-M   'P 1'
#
loop_
_entity.id
_entity.type
_entity.pdbx_description
1 polymer ?
#
loop_
_entity_poly.entity_id
_entity_poly.type
_entity_poly.pdbx_seq_one_letter_code
_entity_poly.pdbx_strand_id
1 'polypeptide(L)'
;MLLNPDYCVGRYRLAQVYLDEGLPEQAIEQAQAVVESPRCPIQDAHRLLGAARLRLGLETEAETAFDSCIEIAPRSCLAQQCQRLRGAEPKDDGVLAASTRADDAP
;
A
#
# COMPACT_ATOMS: atom_id res chain seq x y z
N MET A 1 9.55 5.71 -20.06
CA MET A 1 9.90 4.27 -19.93
C MET A 1 8.62 3.53 -19.58
N LEU A 2 7.99 2.88 -20.56
CA LEU A 2 6.76 2.11 -20.33
C LEU A 2 7.14 0.81 -19.60
N LEU A 3 6.92 0.76 -18.29
CA LEU A 3 6.86 -0.52 -17.57
C LEU A 3 5.75 -1.34 -18.22
N ASN A 4 6.06 -2.55 -18.66
CA ASN A 4 5.10 -3.45 -19.29
C ASN A 4 3.83 -3.50 -18.40
N PRO A 5 2.66 -3.06 -18.90
CA PRO A 5 1.45 -2.93 -18.10
C PRO A 5 0.99 -4.26 -17.49
N ASP A 6 1.44 -5.39 -18.05
CA ASP A 6 1.16 -6.74 -17.53
C ASP A 6 2.22 -7.25 -16.52
N TYR A 7 3.23 -6.44 -16.13
CA TYR A 7 4.26 -6.86 -15.16
C TYR A 7 3.80 -6.73 -13.70
N CYS A 8 2.72 -7.43 -13.36
CA CYS A 8 2.08 -7.43 -12.05
C CYS A 8 3.07 -7.73 -10.90
N VAL A 9 3.92 -8.74 -11.11
CA VAL A 9 4.86 -9.23 -10.08
C VAL A 9 5.91 -8.16 -9.73
N GLY A 10 6.41 -7.43 -10.72
CA GLY A 10 7.36 -6.35 -10.46
C GLY A 10 6.72 -5.20 -9.70
N ARG A 11 5.49 -4.84 -10.05
CA ARG A 11 4.79 -3.72 -9.43
C ARG A 11 4.50 -3.96 -7.95
N TYR A 12 3.93 -5.10 -7.56
CA TYR A 12 3.68 -5.32 -6.12
C TYR A 12 4.99 -5.48 -5.33
N ARG A 13 6.03 -6.07 -5.92
CA ARG A 13 7.36 -6.13 -5.28
C ARG A 13 7.96 -4.74 -5.10
N LEU A 14 7.77 -3.85 -6.07
CA LEU A 14 8.20 -2.45 -5.96
C LEU A 14 7.39 -1.70 -4.89
N ALA A 15 6.08 -1.98 -4.77
CA ALA A 15 5.26 -1.44 -3.68
C ALA A 15 5.78 -1.87 -2.30
N GLN A 16 6.19 -3.14 -2.14
CA GLN A 16 6.82 -3.61 -0.91
C GLN A 16 8.12 -2.85 -0.60
N VAL A 17 9.01 -2.68 -1.60
CA VAL A 17 10.23 -1.90 -1.43
C VAL A 17 9.93 -0.46 -1.02
N TYR A 18 8.96 0.21 -1.66
CA TYR A 18 8.58 1.56 -1.27
C TYR A 18 8.05 1.65 0.17
N LEU A 19 7.30 0.65 0.65
CA LEU A 19 6.93 0.60 2.06
C LEU A 19 8.13 0.40 2.98
N ASP A 20 9.06 -0.47 2.62
CA ASP A 20 10.25 -0.68 3.44
C ASP A 20 11.10 0.60 3.55
N GLU A 21 11.09 1.44 2.52
CA GLU A 21 11.76 2.76 2.46
C GLU A 21 10.93 3.93 3.05
N GLY A 22 9.72 3.68 3.56
CA GLY A 22 8.89 4.75 4.14
C GLY A 22 8.24 5.68 3.12
N LEU A 23 7.99 5.19 1.91
CA LEU A 23 7.41 5.92 0.77
C LEU A 23 6.00 5.39 0.42
N PRO A 24 4.99 5.58 1.30
CA PRO A 24 3.68 4.96 1.14
C PRO A 24 2.91 5.46 -0.10
N GLU A 25 3.07 6.70 -0.54
CA GLU A 25 2.41 7.21 -1.75
C GLU A 25 2.87 6.47 -3.00
N GLN A 26 4.18 6.27 -3.18
CA GLN A 26 4.70 5.48 -4.29
C GLN A 26 4.29 4.01 -4.18
N ALA A 27 4.19 3.47 -2.96
CA ALA A 27 3.69 2.12 -2.76
C ALA A 27 2.23 1.97 -3.20
N ILE A 28 1.37 2.96 -2.90
CA ILE A 28 -0.01 3.00 -3.38
C ILE A 28 -0.05 2.98 -4.91
N GLU A 29 0.71 3.83 -5.59
CA GLU A 29 0.71 3.89 -7.06
C GLU A 29 1.01 2.51 -7.67
N GLN A 30 2.03 1.81 -7.15
CA GLN A 30 2.44 0.53 -7.69
C GLN A 30 1.47 -0.60 -7.33
N ALA A 31 0.95 -0.65 -6.09
CA ALA A 31 -0.02 -1.65 -5.68
C ALA A 31 -1.38 -1.45 -6.36
N GLN A 32 -1.82 -0.20 -6.50
CA GLN A 32 -3.09 0.16 -7.13
C GLN A 32 -3.14 -0.27 -8.61
N ALA A 33 -2.05 -0.06 -9.35
CA ALA A 33 -1.93 -0.54 -10.72
C ALA A 33 -2.04 -2.08 -10.86
N VAL A 34 -1.74 -2.83 -9.80
CA VAL A 34 -1.90 -4.30 -9.78
C VAL A 34 -3.35 -4.68 -9.48
N VAL A 35 -3.97 -4.08 -8.46
CA VAL A 35 -5.34 -4.45 -8.05
C VAL A 35 -6.41 -4.02 -9.06
N GLU A 36 -6.15 -2.97 -9.85
CA GLU A 36 -7.05 -2.51 -10.90
C GLU A 36 -6.97 -3.36 -12.18
N SER A 37 -5.97 -4.25 -12.28
CA SER A 37 -5.80 -5.13 -13.43
C SER A 37 -6.42 -6.50 -13.18
N PRO A 38 -7.48 -6.90 -13.92
CA PRO A 38 -8.11 -8.21 -13.79
C PRO A 38 -7.16 -9.38 -14.12
N ARG A 39 -6.05 -9.09 -14.82
CA ARG A 39 -5.02 -10.07 -15.17
C ARG A 39 -4.03 -10.33 -14.03
N CYS A 40 -4.12 -9.56 -12.95
CA CYS A 40 -3.21 -9.62 -11.82
C CYS A 40 -3.93 -10.01 -10.51
N PRO A 41 -4.39 -11.26 -10.33
CA PRO A 41 -5.05 -11.71 -9.10
C PRO A 41 -4.03 -11.93 -7.95
N ILE A 42 -3.30 -10.88 -7.59
CA ILE A 42 -2.21 -10.93 -6.59
C ILE A 42 -2.77 -10.45 -5.26
N GLN A 43 -3.05 -11.40 -4.37
CA GLN A 43 -3.53 -11.13 -3.02
C GLN A 43 -2.64 -10.15 -2.24
N ASP A 44 -1.32 -10.30 -2.37
CA ASP A 44 -0.35 -9.48 -1.63
C ASP A 44 -0.40 -8.00 -2.04
N ALA A 45 -0.83 -7.68 -3.26
CA ALA A 45 -0.99 -6.30 -3.70
C ALA A 45 -2.08 -5.57 -2.91
N HIS A 46 -3.19 -6.25 -2.57
CA HIS A 46 -4.22 -5.69 -1.70
C HIS A 46 -3.73 -5.48 -0.26
N ARG A 47 -2.92 -6.42 0.27
CA ARG A 47 -2.29 -6.25 1.58
C ARG A 47 -1.37 -5.03 1.61
N LEU A 48 -0.53 -4.87 0.58
CA LEU A 48 0.40 -3.75 0.46
C LEU A 48 -0.33 -2.42 0.30
N LEU A 49 -1.40 -2.39 -0.50
CA LEU A 49 -2.24 -1.21 -0.66
C LEU A 49 -2.86 -0.77 0.68
N GLY A 50 -3.38 -1.73 1.45
CA GLY A 50 -3.91 -1.46 2.79
C GLY A 50 -2.84 -0.96 3.77
N ALA A 51 -1.67 -1.60 3.79
CA ALA A 51 -0.56 -1.18 4.64
C ALA A 51 -0.06 0.24 4.30
N ALA A 52 0.01 0.57 3.01
CA ALA A 52 0.40 1.90 2.55
C ALA A 52 -0.61 2.98 2.95
N ARG A 53 -1.91 2.69 2.79
CA ARG A 53 -3.00 3.58 3.21
C ARG A 53 -3.02 3.79 4.73
N LEU A 54 -2.78 2.75 5.52
CA LEU A 54 -2.64 2.90 6.99
C LEU A 54 -1.50 3.86 7.36
N ARG A 55 -0.36 3.79 6.68
CA ARG A 55 0.77 4.71 6.95
C ARG A 55 0.45 6.17 6.62
N LEU A 56 -0.56 6.42 5.79
CA LEU A 56 -1.06 7.76 5.48
C LEU A 56 -2.26 8.18 6.33
N GLY A 57 -2.68 7.37 7.30
CA GLY A 57 -3.88 7.62 8.11
C GLY A 57 -5.20 7.41 7.34
N LEU A 58 -5.16 6.77 6.17
CA LEU A 58 -6.32 6.50 5.31
C LEU A 58 -7.01 5.19 5.73
N GLU A 59 -7.51 5.15 6.97
CA GLU A 59 -7.99 3.92 7.63
C GLU A 59 -9.13 3.22 6.87
N THR A 60 -10.17 3.95 6.48
CA THR A 60 -11.35 3.37 5.77
C THR A 60 -10.96 2.73 4.44
N GLU A 61 -10.03 3.35 3.73
CA GLU A 61 -9.54 2.85 2.43
C GLU A 61 -8.59 1.68 2.61
N ALA A 62 -7.86 1.63 3.72
CA ALA A 62 -7.04 0.51 4.11
C ALA A 62 -7.89 -0.71 4.47
N GLU A 63 -8.95 -0.53 5.26
CA GLU A 63 -9.90 -1.60 5.59
C GLU A 63 -10.49 -2.24 4.33
N THR A 64 -10.93 -1.41 3.38
CA THR A 64 -11.45 -1.88 2.08
C THR A 64 -10.41 -2.73 1.33
N ALA A 65 -9.14 -2.32 1.35
CA ALA A 65 -8.05 -3.08 0.72
C ALA A 65 -7.79 -4.41 1.45
N PHE A 66 -7.84 -4.42 2.79
CA PHE A 66 -7.68 -5.65 3.57
C PHE A 66 -8.85 -6.61 3.41
N ASP A 67 -10.08 -6.12 3.29
CA ASP A 67 -11.24 -6.95 2.99
C ASP A 67 -11.08 -7.65 1.64
N SER A 68 -10.67 -6.90 0.61
CA SER A 68 -10.35 -7.49 -0.71
C SER A 68 -9.22 -8.53 -0.61
N CYS A 69 -8.16 -8.26 0.17
CA CYS A 69 -7.09 -9.23 0.44
C CYS A 69 -7.63 -10.53 1.06
N ILE A 70 -8.56 -10.42 2.01
CA ILE A 70 -9.18 -11.59 2.67
C ILE A 70 -10.05 -12.36 1.69
N GLU A 71 -10.85 -11.68 0.87
CA GLU A 71 -11.76 -12.29 -0.10
C GLU A 71 -11.04 -13.15 -1.15
N ILE A 72 -9.86 -12.71 -1.62
CA ILE A 72 -9.11 -13.44 -2.66
C ILE A 72 -8.71 -14.85 -2.21
N ALA A 73 -8.19 -15.00 -1.00
CA ALA A 73 -7.80 -16.31 -0.45
C ALA A 73 -7.97 -16.34 1.08
N PRO A 74 -9.19 -16.59 1.59
CA PRO A 74 -9.55 -16.39 3.00
C PRO A 74 -8.78 -17.26 4.01
N ARG A 75 -8.18 -18.36 3.56
CA ARG A 75 -7.44 -19.31 4.40
C ARG A 75 -5.92 -19.21 4.28
N SER A 76 -5.43 -18.19 3.57
CA SER A 76 -3.99 -17.96 3.39
C SER A 76 -3.36 -17.26 4.59
N CYS A 77 -2.03 -17.36 4.72
CA CYS A 77 -1.27 -16.59 5.71
C CYS A 77 -1.42 -15.07 5.49
N LEU A 78 -1.54 -14.63 4.22
CA LEU A 78 -1.78 -13.23 3.86
C LEU A 78 -3.15 -12.75 4.33
N ALA A 79 -4.21 -13.56 4.16
CA ALA A 79 -5.53 -13.21 4.70
C ALA A 79 -5.51 -13.08 6.23
N GLN A 80 -4.80 -13.96 6.93
CA GLN A 80 -4.61 -13.82 8.39
C GLN A 80 -3.86 -12.55 8.76
N GLN A 81 -2.87 -12.14 7.96
CA GLN A 81 -2.17 -10.87 8.18
C GLN A 81 -3.09 -9.67 7.93
N CYS A 82 -3.86 -9.69 6.84
CA CYS A 82 -4.86 -8.66 6.52
C CYS A 82 -5.93 -8.55 7.62
N GLN A 83 -6.38 -9.66 8.22
CA GLN A 83 -7.30 -9.66 9.36
C GLN A 83 -6.71 -8.98 10.60
N ARG A 84 -5.41 -9.15 10.87
CA ARG A 84 -4.75 -8.51 12.01
C ARG A 84 -4.53 -7.00 11.80
N LEU A 85 -4.37 -6.59 10.54
CA LEU A 85 -4.17 -5.19 10.17
C LEU A 85 -5.49 -4.43 9.97
N ARG A 86 -6.60 -5.15 9.75
CA ARG A 86 -7.94 -4.58 9.67
C ARG A 86 -8.34 -4.04 11.05
N GLY A 87 -8.47 -2.72 11.16
CA GLY A 87 -8.67 -2.01 12.42
C GLY A 87 -7.39 -1.74 13.23
N ALA A 88 -6.21 -1.89 12.62
CA ALA A 88 -4.96 -1.44 13.23
C ALA A 88 -4.84 0.09 13.10
N GLU A 89 -4.60 0.76 14.22
CA GLU A 89 -4.33 2.20 14.26
C GLU A 89 -3.01 2.52 13.53
N PRO A 90 -2.89 3.68 12.87
CA PRO A 90 -1.66 4.11 12.23
C PRO A 90 -0.54 4.12 13.27
N LYS A 91 0.50 3.32 13.03
CA LYS A 91 1.74 3.50 13.77
C LYS A 91 2.37 4.77 13.22
N ASP A 92 2.28 5.84 14.00
CA ASP A 92 3.07 7.05 13.83
C ASP A 92 4.56 6.67 13.94
N ASP A 93 5.11 6.12 12.86
CA ASP A 93 6.54 6.01 12.64
C ASP A 93 7.00 7.43 12.29
N GLY A 94 7.17 8.24 13.34
CA GLY A 94 7.45 9.66 13.21
C GLY A 94 8.63 9.97 12.30
N VAL A 95 8.45 11.06 11.52
CA VAL A 95 9.46 11.90 10.86
C VAL A 95 9.98 11.32 9.53
N LEU A 96 9.82 11.95 8.36
CA LEU A 96 9.98 13.38 8.05
C LEU A 96 8.75 14.00 7.38
N ALA A 97 8.13 14.95 8.09
CA ALA A 97 7.65 16.15 7.42
C ALA A 97 8.87 16.85 6.80
N ALA A 98 8.99 16.82 5.47
CA ALA A 98 9.87 17.72 4.76
C ALA A 98 9.33 19.14 4.93
N SER A 99 9.78 19.77 6.02
CA SER A 99 9.71 21.22 6.23
C SER A 99 10.49 21.91 5.11
N THR A 100 9.78 22.61 4.24
CA THR A 100 10.26 23.88 3.71
C THR A 100 9.13 24.90 3.80
N ARG A 101 8.88 25.41 5.00
CA ARG A 101 8.65 26.85 5.15
C ARG A 101 10.01 27.51 4.91
N ALA A 102 10.18 28.12 3.75
CA ALA A 102 11.07 29.25 3.59
C ALA A 102 10.17 30.46 3.34
N ASP A 103 9.59 30.96 4.43
CA ASP A 103 9.31 32.39 4.53
C ASP A 103 10.67 33.05 4.79
N ASP A 104 11.16 33.86 3.86
CA ASP A 104 11.91 35.07 4.20
C ASP A 104 11.81 36.08 3.05
N ALA A 105 11.17 37.19 3.38
CA ALA A 105 11.00 38.41 2.60
C ALA A 105 12.29 39.26 2.62
N PRO A 106 12.36 40.47 2.03
CA PRO A 106 11.43 41.59 2.19
C PRO A 106 10.77 42.09 0.90
#